data_AF-A0AAE7P0S2-F1
#
_entry.id   AF-A0AAE7P0S2-F1
#
_cell.length_a   1.000
_cell.length_b   1.000
_cell.length_c   1.000
_cell.angle_alpha   90.00
_cell.angle_beta   90.00
_cell.angle_gamma   90.00
#
_symmetry.space_group_name_H-M   'P 1'
#
loop_
_entity.id
_entity.type
_entity.pdbx_description
1 polymer ?
#
loop_
_entity_poly.entity_id
_entity_poly.type
_entity_poly.pdbx_seq_one_letter_code
_entity_poly.pdbx_strand_id
1 'polypeptide(L)'
;MLDFSNKRAEMKASSLDEAADLLRKVAGERKADESLKSVFRRLSRKLDGWTDNRIQDVWRRDSRITVRADEITQLRALVEPKRKTESIDDLEELRATVARLARYEALLERLDEEFYGPQISAASDQLGEARRLLGKSRSRL
;
A
#
# COMPACT_ATOMS: atom_id res chain seq x y z
N MET A 1 24.58 38.29 20.64
CA MET A 1 24.50 37.11 21.55
C MET A 1 23.07 36.64 21.84
N LEU A 2 22.02 37.45 21.61
CA LEU A 2 20.61 37.09 21.82
C LEU A 2 20.04 36.09 20.78
N ASP A 3 20.55 36.11 19.56
CA ASP A 3 20.03 35.32 18.42
C ASP A 3 20.10 33.79 18.64
N PHE A 4 21.18 33.29 19.22
CA PHE A 4 21.39 31.85 19.44
C PHE A 4 20.46 31.27 20.51
N SER A 5 20.04 32.09 21.49
CA SER A 5 19.11 31.65 22.52
C SER A 5 17.71 31.48 21.95
N ASN A 6 17.29 32.42 21.10
CA ASN A 6 15.98 32.39 20.47
C ASN A 6 15.85 31.20 19.52
N LYS A 7 16.88 30.98 18.68
CA LYS A 7 16.95 29.84 17.76
C LYS A 7 16.89 28.48 18.48
N ARG A 8 17.52 28.35 19.65
CA ARG A 8 17.43 27.13 20.47
C ARG A 8 16.04 26.91 21.05
N ALA A 9 15.34 27.96 21.45
CA ALA A 9 13.98 27.87 21.96
C ALA A 9 13.00 27.43 20.84
N GLU A 10 13.14 28.01 19.64
CA GLU A 10 12.35 27.63 18.46
C GLU A 10 12.56 26.16 18.06
N MET A 11 13.82 25.71 18.00
CA MET A 11 14.13 24.31 17.69
C MET A 11 13.56 23.33 18.72
N LYS A 12 13.58 23.70 20.01
CA LYS A 12 12.98 22.91 21.09
C LYS A 12 11.48 22.82 20.95
N ALA A 13 10.81 23.94 20.68
CA ALA A 13 9.36 23.98 20.47
C ALA A 13 8.96 23.10 19.27
N SER A 14 9.67 23.25 18.14
CA SER A 14 9.44 22.44 16.94
C SER A 14 9.63 20.93 17.18
N SER A 15 10.67 20.55 17.93
CA SER A 15 10.92 19.13 18.27
C SER A 15 9.84 18.55 19.18
N LEU A 16 9.33 19.36 20.12
CA LEU A 16 8.25 18.95 21.03
C LEU A 16 6.91 18.83 20.30
N ASP A 17 6.61 19.75 19.39
CA ASP A 17 5.41 19.70 18.57
C ASP A 17 5.41 18.46 17.69
N GLU A 18 6.53 18.17 17.02
CA GLU A 18 6.71 16.97 16.22
C GLU A 18 6.50 15.70 17.07
N ALA A 19 7.15 15.62 18.23
CA ALA A 19 7.03 14.47 19.11
C ALA A 19 5.59 14.24 19.58
N ALA A 20 4.87 15.31 19.96
CA ALA A 20 3.48 15.22 20.38
C ALA A 20 2.56 14.74 19.24
N ASP A 21 2.81 15.21 18.02
CA ASP A 21 2.02 14.83 16.85
C ASP A 21 2.30 13.38 16.44
N LEU A 22 3.55 12.95 16.45
CA LEU A 22 3.92 11.55 16.22
C LEU A 22 3.32 10.65 17.30
N LEU A 23 3.39 11.04 18.58
CA LEU A 23 2.83 10.27 19.69
C LEU A 23 1.30 10.06 19.53
N ARG A 24 0.57 11.06 19.04
CA ARG A 24 -0.87 10.94 18.72
C ARG A 24 -1.10 9.99 17.55
N LYS A 25 -0.24 10.01 16.52
CA LYS A 25 -0.31 9.04 15.42
C LYS A 25 -0.07 7.61 15.91
N VAL A 26 0.90 7.40 16.82
CA VAL A 26 1.16 6.07 17.43
C VAL A 26 -0.01 5.59 18.29
N ALA A 27 -0.69 6.51 18.98
CA ALA A 27 -1.88 6.20 19.76
C ALA A 27 -3.05 5.73 18.89
N GLY A 28 -3.15 6.29 17.67
CA GLY A 28 -4.22 6.01 16.72
C GLY A 28 -5.56 6.57 17.18
N GLU A 29 -6.64 6.11 16.56
CA GLU A 29 -7.99 6.49 16.97
C GLU A 29 -8.31 5.96 18.37
N ARG A 30 -8.83 6.85 19.21
CA ARG A 30 -9.32 6.54 20.55
C ARG A 30 -10.71 5.94 20.43
N LYS A 31 -10.97 4.84 21.12
CA LYS A 31 -12.35 4.31 21.21
C LYS A 31 -13.21 5.25 22.06
N ALA A 32 -14.51 5.35 21.75
CA ALA A 32 -15.42 6.30 22.41
C ALA A 32 -15.47 6.12 23.95
N ASP A 33 -15.28 4.89 24.42
CA ASP A 33 -15.25 4.46 25.82
C ASP A 33 -13.82 4.42 26.44
N GLU A 34 -12.78 4.68 25.65
CA GLU A 34 -11.39 4.59 26.12
C GLU A 34 -11.00 5.85 26.90
N SER A 35 -10.49 5.66 28.12
CA SER A 35 -9.91 6.74 28.92
C SER A 35 -8.52 7.15 28.40
N LEU A 36 -8.07 8.38 28.69
CA LEU A 36 -6.69 8.79 28.41
C LEU A 36 -5.66 7.90 29.12
N LYS A 37 -5.98 7.40 30.32
CA LYS A 37 -5.10 6.50 31.07
C LYS A 37 -4.90 5.16 30.34
N SER A 38 -5.93 4.62 29.71
CA SER A 38 -5.81 3.42 28.88
C SER A 38 -5.00 3.67 27.60
N VAL A 39 -5.15 4.85 26.99
CA VAL A 39 -4.31 5.26 25.85
C VAL A 39 -2.83 5.32 26.26
N PHE A 40 -2.51 5.99 27.37
CA PHE A 40 -1.12 6.07 27.86
C PHE A 40 -0.55 4.70 28.22
N ARG A 41 -1.34 3.82 28.84
CA ARG A 41 -0.93 2.45 29.14
C ARG A 41 -0.64 1.63 27.87
N ARG A 42 -1.39 1.88 26.78
CA ARG A 42 -1.14 1.24 25.48
C ARG A 42 0.13 1.80 24.84
N LEU A 43 0.35 3.10 24.94
CA LEU A 43 1.58 3.75 24.48
C LEU A 43 2.82 3.26 25.24
N SER A 44 2.77 3.13 26.57
CA SER A 44 3.91 2.65 27.36
C SER A 44 4.31 1.20 27.07
N ARG A 45 3.40 0.39 26.53
CA ARG A 45 3.74 -0.96 26.03
C ARG A 45 4.42 -0.96 24.65
N LYS A 46 4.24 0.11 23.87
CA LYS A 46 4.82 0.25 22.53
C LYS A 46 6.15 1.00 22.54
N LEU A 47 6.32 1.90 23.51
CA LEU A 47 7.47 2.79 23.63
C LEU A 47 8.46 2.22 24.66
N ASP A 48 9.60 1.77 24.17
CA ASP A 48 10.67 1.25 25.01
C ASP A 48 11.40 2.39 25.75
N GLY A 49 11.56 2.25 27.07
CA GLY A 49 12.23 3.23 27.93
C GLY A 49 11.41 4.47 28.31
N TRP A 50 10.14 4.58 27.90
CA TRP A 50 9.28 5.72 28.26
C TRP A 50 8.53 5.48 29.56
N THR A 51 8.55 6.46 30.46
CA THR A 51 7.70 6.46 31.65
C THR A 51 6.32 7.05 31.34
N ASP A 52 5.30 6.67 32.12
CA ASP A 52 3.95 7.22 31.96
C ASP A 52 3.92 8.75 32.07
N ASN A 53 4.74 9.34 32.96
CA ASN A 53 4.88 10.79 33.08
C ASN A 53 5.51 11.38 31.82
N ARG A 54 6.55 10.74 31.25
CA ARG A 54 7.19 11.22 30.03
C ARG A 54 6.22 11.26 28.84
N ILE A 55 5.37 10.24 28.72
CA ILE A 55 4.33 10.19 27.70
C ILE A 55 3.33 11.34 27.91
N GLN A 56 2.93 11.61 29.15
CA GLN A 56 2.01 12.72 29.46
C GLN A 56 2.61 14.09 29.17
N ASP A 57 3.86 14.32 29.54
CA ASP A 57 4.56 15.58 29.34
C ASP A 57 4.68 15.91 27.85
N VAL A 58 5.07 14.92 27.04
CA VAL A 58 5.13 15.05 25.57
C VAL A 58 3.73 15.21 24.98
N TRP A 59 2.74 14.44 25.44
CA TRP A 59 1.36 14.52 24.95
C TRP A 59 0.75 15.91 25.14
N ARG A 60 1.05 16.55 26.28
CA ARG A 60 0.57 17.89 26.65
C ARG A 60 1.43 19.01 26.09
N ARG A 61 2.55 18.70 25.43
CA ARG A 61 3.55 19.68 24.95
C ARG A 61 4.06 20.56 26.10
N ASP A 62 4.49 19.93 27.20
CA ASP A 62 5.10 20.68 28.30
C ASP A 62 6.38 21.38 27.83
N SER A 63 6.37 22.72 27.80
CA SER A 63 7.48 23.53 27.30
C SER A 63 8.74 23.45 28.16
N ARG A 64 8.65 22.88 29.37
CA ARG A 64 9.79 22.68 30.27
C ARG A 64 10.64 21.49 29.88
N ILE A 65 10.08 20.54 29.14
CA ILE A 65 10.80 19.34 28.75
C ILE A 65 11.53 19.53 27.43
N THR A 66 12.66 18.84 27.29
CA THR A 66 13.36 18.70 26.00
C THR A 66 13.20 17.26 25.53
N VAL A 67 12.73 17.06 24.30
CA VAL A 67 12.61 15.72 23.70
C VAL A 67 13.97 15.28 23.16
N ARG A 68 14.37 14.06 23.46
CA ARG A 68 15.63 13.48 22.98
C ARG A 68 15.49 13.07 21.51
N ALA A 69 16.59 13.10 20.78
CA ALA A 69 16.61 12.66 19.39
C ALA A 69 16.18 11.17 19.24
N ASP A 70 16.58 10.33 20.19
CA ASP A 70 16.23 8.89 20.20
C ASP A 70 14.73 8.67 20.36
N GLU A 71 14.08 9.47 21.21
CA GLU A 71 12.62 9.43 21.44
C GLU A 71 11.86 9.79 20.16
N ILE A 72 12.29 10.84 19.45
CA ILE A 72 11.70 11.23 18.17
C ILE A 72 11.95 10.15 17.12
N THR A 73 13.14 9.58 17.07
CA THR A 73 13.51 8.51 16.12
C THR A 73 12.64 7.28 16.33
N GLN A 74 12.43 6.86 17.58
CA GLN A 74 11.55 5.75 17.92
C GLN A 74 10.09 6.04 17.53
N LEU A 75 9.59 7.25 17.80
CA LEU A 75 8.25 7.65 17.39
C LEU A 75 8.08 7.65 15.87
N ARG A 76 9.07 8.16 15.13
CA ARG A 76 9.07 8.10 13.65
C ARG A 76 9.05 6.66 13.16
N ALA A 77 9.87 5.78 13.72
CA ALA A 77 9.92 4.36 13.34
C ALA A 77 8.57 3.63 13.57
N LEU A 78 7.79 4.05 14.57
CA LEU A 78 6.46 3.48 14.87
C LEU A 78 5.34 4.09 14.01
N VAL A 79 5.51 5.32 13.51
CA VAL A 79 4.52 6.01 12.66
C VAL A 79 4.79 5.77 11.18
N GLU A 80 6.04 5.66 10.77
CA GLU A 80 6.39 5.30 9.40
C GLU A 80 5.74 3.97 9.07
N PRO A 81 4.87 3.92 8.04
CA PRO A 81 4.25 2.67 7.69
C PRO A 81 5.34 1.71 7.25
N LYS A 82 5.22 0.43 7.62
CA LYS A 82 6.03 -0.71 7.13
C LYS A 82 5.95 -0.91 5.60
N ARG A 83 5.66 0.14 4.83
CA ARG A 83 5.55 0.16 3.37
C ARG A 83 6.78 -0.38 2.66
N LYS A 84 7.98 -0.32 3.26
CA LYS A 84 9.18 -0.84 2.58
C LYS A 84 9.23 -2.36 2.47
N THR A 85 8.53 -3.09 3.33
CA THR A 85 8.49 -4.56 3.27
C THR A 85 7.22 -5.05 2.59
N GLU A 86 6.08 -4.43 2.88
CA GLU A 86 4.79 -4.81 2.28
C GLU A 86 4.73 -4.47 0.77
N SER A 87 5.27 -3.31 0.33
CA SER A 87 5.17 -2.94 -1.10
C SER A 87 5.98 -3.82 -2.06
N ILE A 88 7.04 -4.49 -1.58
CA ILE A 88 7.83 -5.40 -2.41
C ILE A 88 7.10 -6.73 -2.54
N ASP A 89 6.58 -7.28 -1.44
CA ASP A 89 5.74 -8.48 -1.46
C ASP A 89 4.47 -8.27 -2.27
N ASP A 90 3.79 -7.13 -2.13
CA ASP A 90 2.59 -6.80 -2.91
C ASP A 90 2.89 -6.72 -4.42
N LEU A 91 4.05 -6.20 -4.80
CA LEU A 91 4.49 -6.14 -6.20
C LEU A 91 4.87 -7.51 -6.74
N GLU A 92 5.50 -8.37 -5.94
CA GLU A 92 5.79 -9.75 -6.31
C GLU A 92 4.51 -10.58 -6.44
N GLU A 93 3.56 -10.42 -5.54
CA GLU A 93 2.25 -11.08 -5.57
C GLU A 93 1.43 -10.61 -6.79
N LEU A 94 1.46 -9.31 -7.10
CA LEU A 94 0.83 -8.78 -8.30
C LEU A 94 1.46 -9.35 -9.57
N ARG A 95 2.80 -9.41 -9.65
CA ARG A 95 3.52 -10.03 -10.78
C ARG A 95 3.18 -11.51 -10.92
N ALA A 96 3.12 -12.25 -9.81
CA ALA A 96 2.74 -13.66 -9.80
C ALA A 96 1.30 -13.88 -10.27
N THR A 97 0.39 -12.96 -9.92
CA THR A 97 -1.02 -13.00 -10.34
C THR A 97 -1.15 -12.73 -11.84
N VAL A 98 -0.49 -11.69 -12.36
CA VAL A 98 -0.47 -11.37 -13.79
C VAL A 98 0.10 -12.54 -14.61
N ALA A 99 1.21 -13.13 -14.16
CA ALA A 99 1.79 -14.29 -14.84
C ALA A 99 0.85 -15.52 -14.83
N ARG A 100 -0.01 -15.66 -13.82
CA ARG A 100 -1.00 -16.74 -13.75
C ARG A 100 -2.17 -16.48 -14.70
N LEU A 101 -2.64 -15.25 -14.78
CA LEU A 101 -3.72 -14.85 -15.72
C LEU A 101 -3.28 -15.06 -17.17
N ALA A 102 -2.08 -14.64 -17.54
CA ALA A 102 -1.55 -14.84 -18.89
C ALA A 102 -1.48 -16.33 -19.28
N ARG A 103 -1.19 -17.22 -18.32
CA ARG A 103 -1.24 -18.68 -18.56
C ARG A 103 -2.66 -19.19 -18.79
N TYR A 104 -3.65 -18.66 -18.07
CA TYR A 104 -5.04 -19.04 -18.27
C TYR A 104 -5.60 -18.51 -19.58
N GLU A 105 -5.25 -17.29 -19.98
CA GLU A 105 -5.62 -16.75 -21.30
C GLU A 105 -5.06 -17.61 -22.43
N ALA A 106 -3.78 -17.97 -22.39
CA ALA A 106 -3.19 -18.86 -23.39
C ALA A 106 -3.84 -20.25 -23.44
N LEU A 107 -4.29 -20.78 -22.30
CA LEU A 107 -5.02 -22.05 -22.24
C LEU A 107 -6.43 -21.92 -22.84
N LEU A 108 -7.12 -20.81 -22.57
CA LEU A 108 -8.44 -20.53 -23.12
C LEU A 108 -8.37 -20.32 -24.64
N GLU A 109 -7.41 -19.56 -25.15
CA GLU A 109 -7.22 -19.36 -26.59
C GLU A 109 -7.00 -20.70 -27.32
N ARG A 110 -6.19 -21.58 -26.73
CA ARG A 110 -5.96 -22.92 -27.29
C ARG A 110 -7.22 -23.78 -27.30
N LEU A 111 -8.01 -23.72 -26.22
CA LEU A 111 -9.27 -24.46 -26.12
C LEU A 111 -10.31 -23.91 -27.09
N ASP A 112 -10.38 -22.59 -27.26
CA ASP A 112 -11.26 -21.96 -28.24
C ASP A 112 -10.88 -22.38 -29.66
N GLU A 113 -9.59 -22.40 -30.01
CA GLU A 113 -9.15 -22.84 -31.34
C GLU A 113 -9.45 -24.32 -31.60
N GLU A 114 -9.29 -25.19 -30.59
CA GLU A 114 -9.64 -26.61 -30.67
C GLU A 114 -11.17 -26.84 -30.74
N PHE A 115 -11.95 -26.03 -30.03
CA PHE A 115 -13.41 -26.13 -29.99
C PHE A 115 -14.08 -25.57 -31.24
N TYR A 116 -13.61 -24.44 -31.77
CA TYR A 116 -14.16 -23.77 -32.95
C TYR A 116 -13.54 -24.23 -34.29
N GLY A 117 -12.39 -24.89 -34.26
CA GLY A 117 -11.69 -25.40 -35.45
C GLY A 117 -12.58 -26.20 -36.41
N PRO A 118 -13.39 -27.17 -35.93
CA PRO A 118 -14.29 -27.94 -36.79
C PRO A 118 -15.36 -27.09 -37.48
N GLN A 119 -15.97 -26.12 -36.79
CA GLN A 119 -16.99 -25.25 -37.41
C GLN A 119 -16.37 -24.26 -38.39
N ILE A 120 -15.18 -23.72 -38.09
CA ILE A 120 -14.44 -22.82 -39.00
C ILE A 120 -14.01 -23.58 -40.26
N SER A 121 -13.55 -24.82 -40.15
CA SER A 121 -13.22 -25.67 -41.29
C SER A 121 -14.45 -25.95 -42.14
N ALA A 122 -15.56 -26.36 -41.52
CA ALA A 122 -16.81 -26.66 -42.24
C ALA A 122 -17.36 -25.41 -42.97
N ALA A 123 -17.32 -24.23 -42.34
CA ALA A 123 -17.73 -22.99 -42.98
C ALA A 123 -16.81 -22.59 -44.14
N SER A 124 -15.50 -22.84 -44.02
CA SER A 124 -14.52 -22.57 -45.06
C SER A 124 -14.70 -23.51 -46.27
N ASP A 125 -14.99 -24.79 -46.02
CA ASP A 125 -15.28 -25.77 -47.07
C ASP A 125 -16.56 -25.40 -47.84
N GLN A 126 -17.63 -25.00 -47.13
CA GLN A 126 -18.86 -24.52 -47.75
C GLN A 126 -18.65 -23.27 -48.62
N LEU A 127 -17.84 -22.31 -48.15
CA LEU A 127 -17.48 -21.12 -48.92
C LEU A 127 -16.62 -21.47 -50.16
N GLY A 128 -15.70 -22.43 -50.03
CA GLY A 128 -14.91 -22.96 -51.14
C GLY A 128 -15.76 -23.60 -52.22
N GLU A 129 -16.73 -24.43 -51.83
CA GLU A 129 -17.68 -25.07 -52.75
C GLU A 129 -18.62 -24.06 -53.43
N ALA A 130 -19.18 -23.11 -52.67
CA ALA A 130 -19.99 -22.04 -53.25
C ALA A 130 -19.21 -21.21 -54.28
N ARG A 131 -17.94 -20.91 -54.02
CA ARG A 131 -17.06 -20.17 -54.93
C ARG A 131 -16.72 -20.98 -56.19
N ARG A 132 -16.52 -22.29 -56.07
CA ARG A 132 -16.31 -23.19 -57.23
C ARG A 132 -17.57 -23.26 -58.10
N LEU A 133 -18.75 -23.35 -57.51
CA LEU A 133 -20.02 -23.39 -58.23
C LEU A 133 -20.29 -22.09 -58.99
N LEU A 134 -20.03 -20.93 -58.35
CA LEU A 134 -20.16 -19.60 -58.96
C LEU A 134 -19.07 -19.32 -60.03
N GLY A 135 -17.87 -19.89 -59.87
CA GLY A 135 -16.80 -19.80 -60.86
C GLY A 135 -17.05 -20.66 -62.12
N LYS A 136 -17.69 -21.84 -61.96
CA LYS A 136 -18.03 -22.75 -63.06
C LYS A 136 -19.18 -22.23 -63.95
N SER A 137 -20.00 -21.31 -63.45
CA SER A 137 -21.13 -20.75 -64.21
C SER A 137 -20.73 -19.71 -65.25
N ARG A 138 -19.46 -19.27 -65.29
CA ARG A 138 -18.96 -18.23 -66.21
C ARG A 138 -18.30 -18.75 -67.49
N SER A 139 -18.21 -20.07 -67.71
CA SER A 139 -17.44 -20.66 -68.82
C SER A 139 -18.29 -21.38 -69.88
N ARG A 140 -19.56 -21.02 -70.07
CA ARG A 140 -20.35 -21.40 -71.26
C ARG A 140 -21.07 -20.18 -71.83
N LEU A 141 -20.36 -19.46 -72.68
CA LEU A 141 -20.91 -18.61 -73.74
C LEU A 141 -20.21 -19.00 -75.03
#